data_AF-A4S6M5-F1
#
_entry.id   AF-A4S6M5-F1
#
_cell.length_a   1.000
_cell.length_b   1.000
_cell.length_c   1.000
_cell.angle_alpha   90.00
_cell.angle_beta   90.00
_cell.angle_gamma   90.00
#
_symmetry.space_group_name_H-M   'P 1'
#
loop_
_entity.id
_entity.type
_entity.pdbx_description
1 polymer ?
#
loop_
_entity_poly.entity_id
_entity_poly.type
_entity_poly.pdbx_seq_one_letter_code
_entity_poly.pdbx_strand_id
1 'polypeptide(L)'
;MAPARSNARDVESQESCAATHCAGNGHPAVAALVAPFVLAWNAIDAYLTPCLGAYARLGARGAMGSLCCCLLECFRYEDKVWAGDAALGVDCEFRGCDWARVDDLSAGSEDKPMVLYQGIIEPRDCVQGQLGDCWLVSALACLAEHPGAIKRLILNGEKSLRGKYRVRFYDGKEKRWVTVTVDDLIPCYKGTKNPIFMQPHNNEFWPLIVEKAMAKFMGSYAALDGGFGTWATHALTGDNVFLLKKRMDVERTWRRHNMKFIGKPGDGGKKDRIYHEEVEENIVRDKLFNILTQYDSIKSLIAVSRMTKNGESKDETTGLVSGHLFSVISVRWAGRSWGVGGKRFIKLRNPWSTFEWKGAWADGSKEWDKHPAIAKELAYVNDHHDGVFWMEFDDFCEYFNQIAVCDRTTKRDFSLRYDHDNKYCGPLMGCVSGCACFWCGCQGPYKLYCGHQSTTETRQATKCCGTMKVANDA
;
A
#
# COMPACT_ATOMS: atom_id res chain seq x y z
N MET A 1 -12.36 60.70 28.28
CA MET A 1 -13.12 60.18 27.11
C MET A 1 -12.13 59.61 26.12
N ALA A 2 -12.05 58.28 26.05
CA ALA A 2 -11.31 57.53 25.04
C ALA A 2 -12.31 56.78 24.17
N PRO A 3 -12.08 56.59 22.86
CA PRO A 3 -12.77 55.57 22.11
C PRO A 3 -11.86 54.38 21.77
N ALA A 4 -12.48 53.21 21.88
CA ALA A 4 -11.95 51.86 21.80
C ALA A 4 -11.10 51.54 20.55
N ARG A 5 -9.95 50.90 20.78
CA ARG A 5 -9.34 49.98 19.82
C ARG A 5 -9.89 48.58 20.08
N SER A 6 -10.58 48.02 19.10
CA SER A 6 -11.04 46.62 19.09
C SER A 6 -9.85 45.68 18.86
N ASN A 7 -9.35 45.04 19.92
CA ASN A 7 -8.55 43.84 19.81
C ASN A 7 -9.50 42.65 19.61
N ALA A 8 -9.74 42.25 18.36
CA ALA A 8 -10.23 40.91 18.08
C ALA A 8 -9.03 39.96 18.25
N ARG A 9 -8.94 39.34 19.43
CA ARG A 9 -8.15 38.12 19.60
C ARG A 9 -8.99 37.01 18.99
N ASP A 10 -8.63 36.57 17.79
CA ASP A 10 -9.05 35.29 17.27
C ASP A 10 -8.42 34.21 18.16
N VAL A 11 -9.24 33.68 19.07
CA VAL A 11 -8.95 32.47 19.84
C VAL A 11 -9.14 31.31 18.87
N GLU A 12 -8.12 31.06 18.05
CA GLU A 12 -8.01 29.81 17.33
C GLU A 12 -7.54 28.77 18.34
N SER A 13 -8.41 27.80 18.61
CA SER A 13 -8.20 26.71 19.54
C SER A 13 -6.93 25.93 19.18
N GLN A 14 -5.83 26.23 19.87
CA GLN A 14 -4.73 25.29 20.09
C GLN A 14 -5.27 24.12 20.92
N GLU A 15 -5.99 23.20 20.30
CA GLU A 15 -6.06 21.84 20.81
C GLU A 15 -4.67 21.25 20.61
N SER A 16 -3.89 21.23 21.69
CA SER A 16 -2.69 20.43 21.79
C SER A 16 -3.08 18.99 21.49
N CYS A 17 -2.73 18.52 20.29
CA CYS A 17 -2.71 17.09 20.01
C CYS A 17 -1.60 16.54 20.92
N ALA A 18 -2.01 16.01 22.08
CA ALA A 18 -1.13 15.43 23.06
C ALA A 18 -0.21 14.45 22.36
N ALA A 19 1.07 14.78 22.35
CA ALA A 19 2.13 13.96 21.82
C ALA A 19 1.99 12.53 22.36
N THR A 20 1.73 11.58 21.47
CA THR A 20 1.86 10.17 21.78
C THR A 20 3.28 9.91 22.29
N HIS A 21 3.37 9.57 23.57
CA HIS A 21 4.58 9.20 24.32
C HIS A 21 5.32 8.00 23.68
N CYS A 22 6.08 8.24 22.62
CA CYS A 22 7.12 7.33 22.15
C CYS A 22 8.37 8.12 21.69
N ALA A 23 8.73 9.17 22.41
CA ALA A 23 10.03 9.82 22.28
C ALA A 23 10.71 9.84 23.67
N GLY A 24 11.80 9.06 23.79
CA GLY A 24 12.80 9.21 24.85
C GLY A 24 12.62 8.34 26.10
N ASN A 25 13.57 7.41 26.31
CA ASN A 25 14.02 6.91 27.63
C ASN A 25 12.95 6.58 28.69
N GLY A 26 11.91 5.82 28.33
CA GLY A 26 11.00 5.22 29.31
C GLY A 26 11.63 3.98 29.96
N HIS A 27 11.77 3.96 31.29
CA HIS A 27 12.20 2.78 32.05
C HIS A 27 11.31 1.57 31.70
N PRO A 28 11.82 0.35 31.49
CA PRO A 28 11.02 -0.82 31.11
C PRO A 28 9.84 -1.12 32.05
N ALA A 29 9.93 -0.68 33.31
CA ALA A 29 8.86 -0.72 34.29
C ALA A 29 7.65 0.16 33.93
N VAL A 30 7.87 1.34 33.36
CA VAL A 30 6.80 2.27 32.94
C VAL A 30 6.06 1.71 31.71
N ALA A 31 6.81 1.13 30.77
CA ALA A 31 6.23 0.45 29.62
C ALA A 31 5.38 -0.77 30.07
N ALA A 32 5.83 -1.54 31.06
CA ALA A 32 5.06 -2.66 31.62
C ALA A 32 3.79 -2.23 32.37
N LEU A 33 3.82 -1.09 33.08
CA LEU A 33 2.66 -0.56 33.81
C LEU A 33 1.60 0.04 32.90
N VAL A 34 2.01 0.70 31.81
CA VAL A 34 1.09 1.40 30.89
C VAL A 34 0.62 0.49 29.75
N ALA A 35 1.36 -0.58 29.43
CA ALA A 35 1.03 -1.54 28.38
C ALA A 35 -0.39 -2.13 28.46
N PRO A 36 -0.90 -2.59 29.62
CA PRO A 36 -2.25 -3.14 29.71
C PRO A 36 -3.32 -2.12 29.30
N PHE A 37 -3.16 -0.85 29.69
CA PHE A 37 -4.10 0.23 29.35
C PHE A 37 -4.01 0.63 27.88
N VAL A 38 -2.81 0.65 27.29
CA VAL A 38 -2.62 0.93 25.86
C VAL A 38 -3.19 -0.19 25.00
N LEU A 39 -2.98 -1.45 25.39
CA LEU A 39 -3.59 -2.59 24.71
C LEU A 39 -5.12 -2.56 24.84
N ALA A 40 -5.64 -2.23 26.04
CA ALA A 40 -7.07 -2.08 26.30
C ALA A 40 -7.70 -1.01 25.39
N TRP A 41 -7.12 0.18 25.38
CA TRP A 41 -7.58 1.28 24.56
C TRP A 41 -7.52 0.94 23.06
N ASN A 42 -6.41 0.39 22.59
CA ASN A 42 -6.26 0.03 21.17
C ASN A 42 -7.23 -1.07 20.76
N ALA A 43 -7.52 -2.05 21.63
CA ALA A 43 -8.51 -3.09 21.34
C ALA A 43 -9.94 -2.54 21.29
N ILE A 44 -10.30 -1.65 22.24
CA ILE A 44 -11.60 -0.97 22.26
C ILE A 44 -11.79 -0.13 20.99
N ASP A 45 -10.81 0.72 20.68
CA ASP A 45 -10.81 1.60 19.51
C ASP A 45 -10.85 0.82 18.18
N ALA A 46 -10.09 -0.28 18.08
CA ALA A 46 -10.00 -1.07 16.86
C ALA A 46 -11.19 -1.98 16.59
N TYR A 47 -11.81 -2.55 17.63
CA TYR A 47 -12.79 -3.63 17.49
C TYR A 47 -14.16 -3.26 18.05
N LEU A 48 -14.23 -2.66 19.24
CA LEU A 48 -15.50 -2.38 19.91
C LEU A 48 -16.19 -1.14 19.32
N THR A 49 -15.46 -0.04 19.12
CA THR A 49 -16.00 1.21 18.56
C THR A 49 -16.56 1.03 17.14
N PRO A 50 -15.88 0.34 16.20
CA PRO A 50 -16.43 0.10 14.87
C PRO A 50 -17.62 -0.86 14.88
N CYS A 51 -17.65 -1.83 15.81
CA CYS A 51 -18.75 -2.77 15.98
C CYS A 51 -20.03 -2.05 16.42
N LEU A 52 -19.93 -1.19 17.44
CA LEU A 52 -21.03 -0.32 17.87
C LEU A 52 -21.48 0.61 16.72
N GLY A 53 -20.54 1.18 15.97
CA GLY A 53 -20.84 1.99 14.79
C GLY A 53 -21.48 1.22 13.64
N ALA A 54 -21.23 -0.10 13.51
CA ALA A 54 -21.90 -0.96 12.55
C ALA A 54 -23.33 -1.27 12.99
N TYR A 55 -23.55 -1.64 14.26
CA TYR A 55 -24.89 -1.89 14.81
C TYR A 55 -25.76 -0.64 14.84
N ALA A 56 -25.20 0.54 15.14
CA ALA A 56 -25.92 1.81 15.04
C ALA A 56 -26.40 2.08 13.61
N ARG A 57 -25.55 1.80 12.59
CA ARG A 57 -25.92 1.92 11.17
C ARG A 57 -26.96 0.89 10.72
N LEU A 58 -26.96 -0.28 11.34
CA LEU A 58 -27.96 -1.33 11.11
C LEU A 58 -29.31 -0.99 11.75
N GLY A 59 -29.31 -0.45 12.97
CA GLY A 59 -30.52 0.06 13.63
C GLY A 59 -31.14 1.23 12.87
N ALA A 60 -30.32 2.07 12.23
CA ALA A 60 -30.77 3.19 11.40
C ALA A 60 -31.31 2.77 10.01
N ARG A 61 -31.01 1.55 9.54
CA ARG A 61 -31.48 1.02 8.25
C ARG A 61 -32.36 -0.20 8.51
N GLY A 62 -33.66 0.06 8.61
CA GLY A 62 -34.73 -0.86 9.00
C GLY A 62 -34.55 -2.34 8.60
N ALA A 63 -35.00 -3.21 9.51
CA ALA A 63 -34.94 -4.65 9.39
C ALA A 63 -35.83 -5.17 8.26
N MET A 64 -35.24 -5.39 7.09
CA MET A 64 -35.80 -6.34 6.13
C MET A 64 -34.67 -7.08 5.41
N GLY A 65 -34.70 -8.41 5.53
CA GLY A 65 -33.89 -9.32 4.73
C GLY A 65 -32.80 -10.06 5.51
N SER A 66 -33.16 -11.17 6.16
CA SER A 66 -32.35 -12.39 6.09
C SER A 66 -33.14 -13.60 6.61
N LEU A 67 -33.89 -14.23 5.72
CA LEU A 67 -34.28 -15.63 5.82
C LEU A 67 -34.03 -16.18 4.44
N CYS A 68 -32.98 -16.99 4.29
CA CYS A 68 -32.64 -17.88 3.16
C CYS A 68 -31.13 -17.84 2.84
N CYS A 69 -30.27 -18.33 3.75
CA CYS A 69 -28.85 -18.58 3.41
C CYS A 69 -28.55 -20.06 3.12
N CYS A 70 -29.38 -21.01 3.59
CA CYS A 70 -29.09 -22.44 3.43
C CYS A 70 -29.72 -23.10 2.19
N LEU A 71 -30.59 -22.40 1.44
CA LEU A 71 -31.24 -22.91 0.21
C LEU A 71 -30.73 -22.24 -1.09
N LEU A 72 -29.82 -21.26 -0.99
CA LEU A 72 -29.36 -20.43 -2.12
C LEU A 72 -27.93 -20.72 -2.59
N GLU A 73 -27.29 -21.79 -2.11
CA GLU A 73 -25.96 -22.22 -2.57
C GLU A 73 -25.95 -22.67 -4.05
N CYS A 74 -27.12 -22.87 -4.67
CA CYS A 74 -27.26 -23.26 -6.07
C CYS A 74 -27.16 -22.09 -7.08
N PHE A 75 -27.07 -20.83 -6.63
CA PHE A 75 -27.09 -19.67 -7.55
C PHE A 75 -25.78 -18.88 -7.53
N ARG A 76 -25.08 -18.90 -8.67
CA ARG A 76 -23.95 -18.00 -8.98
C ARG A 76 -24.46 -16.55 -9.08
N TYR A 77 -23.67 -15.63 -8.53
CA TYR A 77 -23.95 -14.20 -8.54
C TYR A 77 -23.59 -13.61 -9.91
N GLU A 78 -24.51 -12.82 -10.45
CA GLU A 78 -24.31 -12.07 -11.69
C GLU A 78 -24.67 -10.62 -11.46
N ASP A 79 -23.76 -9.74 -11.83
CA ASP A 79 -23.94 -8.30 -11.75
C ASP A 79 -24.67 -7.81 -13.00
N LYS A 80 -26.01 -7.90 -12.98
CA LYS A 80 -26.87 -7.48 -14.09
C LYS A 80 -26.76 -6.00 -14.45
N VAL A 81 -26.25 -5.16 -13.53
CA VAL A 81 -26.07 -3.73 -13.75
C VAL A 81 -24.74 -3.45 -14.43
N TRP A 82 -23.74 -4.31 -14.23
CA TRP A 82 -22.37 -4.14 -14.71
C TRP A 82 -21.87 -5.38 -15.45
N ALA A 83 -22.36 -5.57 -16.67
CA ALA A 83 -22.02 -6.71 -17.51
C ALA A 83 -21.79 -6.32 -18.98
N GLY A 84 -20.96 -7.09 -19.69
CA GLY A 84 -20.72 -6.94 -21.12
C GLY A 84 -20.14 -5.57 -21.50
N ASP A 85 -20.57 -5.05 -22.64
CA ASP A 85 -20.12 -3.77 -23.19
C ASP A 85 -20.33 -2.56 -22.25
N ALA A 86 -21.34 -2.60 -21.39
CA ALA A 86 -21.58 -1.54 -20.42
C ALA A 86 -20.44 -1.44 -19.40
N ALA A 87 -19.85 -2.58 -19.02
CA ALA A 87 -18.70 -2.65 -18.12
C ALA A 87 -17.40 -2.19 -18.81
N LEU A 88 -17.26 -2.45 -20.11
CA LEU A 88 -16.06 -2.08 -20.88
C LEU A 88 -15.98 -0.57 -21.12
N GLY A 89 -17.11 0.08 -21.36
CA GLY A 89 -17.19 1.51 -21.68
C GLY A 89 -17.21 1.78 -23.18
N VAL A 90 -17.65 2.98 -23.56
CA VAL A 90 -17.91 3.32 -24.97
C VAL A 90 -16.62 3.35 -25.80
N ASP A 91 -15.54 3.82 -25.19
CA ASP A 91 -14.24 4.03 -25.84
C ASP A 91 -13.32 2.79 -25.78
N CYS A 92 -13.81 1.65 -25.27
CA CYS A 92 -13.02 0.42 -25.21
C CYS A 92 -12.93 -0.24 -26.60
N GLU A 93 -11.72 -0.58 -27.04
CA GLU A 93 -11.49 -1.27 -28.32
C GLU A 93 -11.95 -2.73 -28.29
N PHE A 94 -12.07 -3.33 -27.11
CA PHE A 94 -12.38 -4.75 -26.92
C PHE A 94 -13.88 -5.05 -26.77
N ARG A 95 -14.76 -4.19 -27.31
CA ARG A 95 -16.21 -4.40 -27.23
C ARG A 95 -16.67 -5.67 -27.95
N GLY A 96 -17.72 -6.28 -27.41
CA GLY A 96 -18.20 -7.59 -27.83
C GLY A 96 -17.27 -8.75 -27.48
N CYS A 97 -16.32 -8.57 -26.55
CA CYS A 97 -15.51 -9.67 -26.04
C CYS A 97 -16.36 -10.72 -25.32
N ASP A 98 -15.78 -11.91 -25.14
CA ASP A 98 -16.40 -12.95 -24.34
C ASP A 98 -16.14 -12.70 -22.85
N TRP A 99 -16.94 -13.31 -21.99
CA TRP A 99 -16.77 -13.23 -20.54
C TRP A 99 -16.78 -14.64 -19.98
N ALA A 100 -15.74 -14.98 -19.22
CA ALA A 100 -15.60 -16.29 -18.60
C ALA A 100 -15.47 -16.16 -17.09
N ARG A 101 -15.99 -17.14 -16.34
CA ARG A 101 -15.79 -17.19 -14.89
C ARG A 101 -14.33 -17.53 -14.60
N VAL A 102 -13.85 -17.16 -13.42
CA VAL A 102 -12.47 -17.49 -13.01
C VAL A 102 -12.17 -19.00 -13.10
N ASP A 103 -13.14 -19.86 -12.79
CA ASP A 103 -13.00 -21.33 -12.91
C ASP A 103 -12.86 -21.82 -14.35
N ASP A 104 -13.34 -21.04 -15.30
CA ASP A 104 -13.38 -21.40 -16.71
C ASP A 104 -12.17 -20.84 -17.47
N LEU A 105 -11.38 -19.94 -16.89
CA LEU A 105 -10.26 -19.31 -17.59
C LEU A 105 -9.26 -20.34 -18.09
N SER A 106 -8.75 -20.13 -19.30
CA SER A 106 -7.65 -20.94 -19.85
C SER A 106 -6.28 -20.57 -19.27
N ALA A 107 -6.25 -19.63 -18.34
CA ALA A 107 -5.05 -19.18 -17.65
C ALA A 107 -4.99 -19.82 -16.27
N GLY A 108 -3.89 -20.54 -15.99
CA GLY A 108 -3.71 -21.41 -14.84
C GLY A 108 -3.09 -22.75 -15.26
N SER A 109 -2.47 -23.47 -14.34
CA SER A 109 -2.05 -24.85 -14.57
C SER A 109 -3.29 -25.72 -14.76
N GLU A 110 -3.39 -26.42 -15.90
CA GLU A 110 -4.55 -27.30 -16.23
C GLU A 110 -4.88 -28.30 -15.10
N ASP A 111 -3.91 -28.63 -14.26
CA ASP A 111 -4.02 -29.59 -13.16
C ASP A 111 -4.56 -29.02 -11.84
N LYS A 112 -4.75 -27.70 -11.72
CA LYS A 112 -5.04 -27.06 -10.42
C LYS A 112 -6.13 -25.98 -10.50
N PRO A 113 -7.08 -25.98 -9.55
CA PRO A 113 -8.17 -25.01 -9.56
C PRO A 113 -7.68 -23.61 -9.22
N MET A 114 -8.35 -22.61 -9.80
CA MET A 114 -8.14 -21.20 -9.45
C MET A 114 -8.48 -20.92 -7.98
N VAL A 115 -7.59 -20.22 -7.29
CA VAL A 115 -7.70 -19.82 -5.89
C VAL A 115 -7.62 -18.30 -5.75
N LEU A 116 -8.25 -17.75 -4.71
CA LEU A 116 -8.19 -16.31 -4.48
C LEU A 116 -6.75 -15.88 -4.14
N TYR A 117 -6.08 -16.66 -3.28
CA TYR A 117 -4.68 -16.47 -2.89
C TYR A 117 -4.00 -17.85 -2.86
N GLN A 118 -2.84 -18.01 -3.48
CA GLN A 118 -2.03 -19.22 -3.50
C GLN A 118 -0.84 -19.06 -2.55
N GLY A 119 -1.12 -19.17 -1.25
CA GLY A 119 -0.12 -19.03 -0.20
C GLY A 119 0.04 -17.58 0.25
N ILE A 120 1.19 -16.97 -0.05
CA ILE A 120 1.49 -15.58 0.30
C ILE A 120 1.24 -14.72 -0.92
N ILE A 121 0.60 -13.56 -0.74
CA ILE A 121 0.38 -12.58 -1.80
C ILE A 121 1.73 -11.98 -2.21
N GLU A 122 2.01 -11.96 -3.49
CA GLU A 122 3.29 -11.52 -4.03
C GLU A 122 3.09 -10.43 -5.10
N PRO A 123 4.04 -9.47 -5.23
CA PRO A 123 3.95 -8.44 -6.28
C PRO A 123 3.87 -8.99 -7.70
N ARG A 124 4.48 -10.16 -7.95
CA ARG A 124 4.45 -10.85 -9.25
C ARG A 124 3.06 -11.33 -9.67
N ASP A 125 2.11 -11.36 -8.73
CA ASP A 125 0.72 -11.70 -9.04
C ASP A 125 0.08 -10.66 -9.98
N CYS A 126 0.59 -9.42 -9.96
CA CYS A 126 0.06 -8.31 -10.74
C CYS A 126 0.67 -8.28 -12.16
N VAL A 127 0.11 -9.07 -13.07
CA VAL A 127 0.56 -9.12 -14.47
C VAL A 127 -0.32 -8.22 -15.35
N GLN A 128 0.29 -7.19 -15.95
CA GLN A 128 -0.43 -6.24 -16.81
C GLN A 128 -0.95 -6.89 -18.09
N GLY A 129 -2.14 -6.47 -18.52
CA GLY A 129 -2.73 -6.85 -19.80
C GLY A 129 -2.63 -5.78 -20.88
N GLN A 130 -3.64 -5.74 -21.76
CA GLN A 130 -3.70 -4.77 -22.86
C GLN A 130 -4.22 -3.38 -22.47
N LEU A 131 -4.66 -3.18 -21.21
CA LEU A 131 -5.18 -1.89 -20.76
C LEU A 131 -4.04 -0.96 -20.33
N GLY A 132 -4.19 0.34 -20.59
CA GLY A 132 -3.26 1.40 -20.16
C GLY A 132 -3.35 1.73 -18.67
N ASP A 133 -3.61 0.73 -17.82
CA ASP A 133 -3.79 0.87 -16.38
C ASP A 133 -2.55 0.49 -15.57
N CYS A 134 -1.36 0.56 -16.18
CA CYS A 134 -0.07 0.26 -15.55
C CYS A 134 0.14 1.00 -14.21
N TRP A 135 -0.46 2.19 -14.07
CA TRP A 135 -0.48 2.99 -12.84
C TRP A 135 -1.21 2.29 -11.68
N LEU A 136 -2.26 1.51 -11.96
CA LEU A 136 -3.00 0.68 -11.00
C LEU A 136 -2.25 -0.62 -10.74
N VAL A 137 -1.85 -1.34 -11.80
CA VAL A 137 -1.13 -2.62 -11.69
C VAL A 137 0.11 -2.47 -10.81
N SER A 138 0.90 -1.43 -11.07
CA SER A 138 2.12 -1.20 -10.32
C SER A 138 1.85 -0.75 -8.89
N ALA A 139 0.77 -0.01 -8.64
CA ALA A 139 0.38 0.37 -7.28
C ALA A 139 -0.09 -0.86 -6.48
N LEU A 140 -0.79 -1.81 -7.12
CA LEU A 140 -1.16 -3.09 -6.50
C LEU A 140 0.06 -3.95 -6.22
N ALA A 141 1.02 -4.04 -7.15
CA ALA A 141 2.26 -4.74 -6.94
C ALA A 141 3.06 -4.16 -5.77
N CYS A 142 3.15 -2.82 -5.68
CA CYS A 142 3.72 -2.15 -4.52
C CYS A 142 2.96 -2.51 -3.24
N LEU A 143 1.62 -2.48 -3.27
CA LEU A 143 0.79 -2.80 -2.10
C LEU A 143 0.90 -4.28 -1.68
N ALA A 144 1.20 -5.19 -2.61
CA ALA A 144 1.39 -6.61 -2.36
C ALA A 144 2.62 -6.92 -1.48
N GLU A 145 3.60 -6.00 -1.39
CA GLU A 145 4.66 -6.04 -0.35
C GLU A 145 4.11 -6.04 1.08
N HIS A 146 2.86 -5.64 1.23
CA HIS A 146 2.10 -5.70 2.47
C HIS A 146 0.85 -6.55 2.27
N PRO A 147 0.93 -7.90 2.30
CA PRO A 147 -0.22 -8.80 2.07
C PRO A 147 -1.45 -8.48 2.91
N GLY A 148 -1.24 -7.97 4.14
CA GLY A 148 -2.31 -7.53 5.02
C GLY A 148 -3.15 -6.36 4.48
N ALA A 149 -2.58 -5.52 3.62
CA ALA A 149 -3.28 -4.41 2.97
C ALA A 149 -4.19 -4.91 1.83
N ILE A 150 -3.71 -5.85 1.00
CA ILE A 150 -4.54 -6.51 -0.02
C ILE A 150 -5.71 -7.27 0.63
N LYS A 151 -5.46 -8.01 1.72
CA LYS A 151 -6.50 -8.70 2.50
C LYS A 151 -7.48 -7.75 3.23
N ARG A 152 -7.20 -6.44 3.29
CA ARG A 152 -8.16 -5.42 3.76
C ARG A 152 -8.93 -4.79 2.61
N LEU A 153 -8.40 -4.85 1.39
CA LEU A 153 -9.01 -4.34 0.19
C LEU A 153 -10.13 -5.26 -0.27
N ILE A 154 -9.86 -6.56 -0.39
CA ILE A 154 -10.85 -7.60 -0.68
C ILE A 154 -11.44 -8.05 0.64
N LEU A 155 -12.75 -7.86 0.81
CA LEU A 155 -13.47 -8.18 2.06
C LEU A 155 -13.76 -9.67 2.19
N ASN A 156 -13.72 -10.40 1.08
CA ASN A 156 -13.78 -11.85 1.08
C ASN A 156 -12.44 -12.40 1.59
N GLY A 157 -12.46 -13.20 2.65
CA GLY A 157 -11.25 -13.87 3.15
C GLY A 157 -10.79 -15.02 2.25
N GLU A 158 -11.73 -15.62 1.51
CA GLU A 158 -11.56 -16.82 0.71
C GLU A 158 -12.36 -16.73 -0.61
N LYS A 159 -12.12 -17.67 -1.51
CA LYS A 159 -12.86 -17.80 -2.78
C LYS A 159 -14.35 -17.97 -2.51
N SER A 160 -15.17 -17.14 -3.16
CA SER A 160 -16.63 -17.23 -3.05
C SER A 160 -17.16 -18.37 -3.92
N LEU A 161 -17.88 -19.33 -3.33
CA LEU A 161 -18.57 -20.39 -4.08
C LEU A 161 -19.63 -19.83 -5.05
N ARG A 162 -20.17 -18.65 -4.75
CA ARG A 162 -21.17 -17.96 -5.57
C ARG A 162 -20.54 -17.03 -6.61
N GLY A 163 -19.21 -16.85 -6.61
CA GLY A 163 -18.53 -15.89 -7.47
C GLY A 163 -18.80 -14.43 -7.11
N LYS A 164 -19.22 -14.12 -5.87
CA LYS A 164 -19.50 -12.75 -5.41
C LYS A 164 -18.34 -12.20 -4.58
N TYR A 165 -17.79 -11.08 -5.02
CA TYR A 165 -16.66 -10.42 -4.35
C TYR A 165 -16.99 -8.98 -3.98
N ARG A 166 -16.48 -8.54 -2.84
CA ARG A 166 -16.57 -7.16 -2.38
C ARG A 166 -15.18 -6.60 -2.17
N VAL A 167 -14.91 -5.50 -2.84
CA VAL A 167 -13.64 -4.77 -2.77
C VAL A 167 -13.94 -3.36 -2.28
N ARG A 168 -13.13 -2.83 -1.37
CA ARG A 168 -13.30 -1.46 -0.88
C ARG A 168 -12.24 -0.53 -1.45
N PHE A 169 -12.63 0.69 -1.81
CA PHE A 169 -11.73 1.75 -2.21
C PHE A 169 -12.01 3.00 -1.39
N TYR A 170 -11.01 3.83 -1.17
CA TYR A 170 -11.17 5.12 -0.52
C TYR A 170 -11.42 6.19 -1.56
N ASP A 171 -12.59 6.83 -1.47
CA ASP A 171 -12.93 7.98 -2.28
C ASP A 171 -12.30 9.23 -1.65
N GLY A 172 -11.25 9.76 -2.28
CA GLY A 172 -10.53 10.93 -1.78
C GLY A 172 -11.33 12.23 -1.85
N LYS A 173 -12.37 12.31 -2.69
CA LYS A 173 -13.27 13.46 -2.82
C LYS A 173 -14.31 13.46 -1.71
N GLU A 174 -14.98 12.31 -1.55
CA GLU A 174 -16.00 12.10 -0.51
C GLU A 174 -15.40 11.79 0.87
N LYS A 175 -14.07 11.59 0.93
CA LYS A 175 -13.29 11.24 2.13
C LYS A 175 -13.86 10.04 2.89
N ARG A 176 -14.29 9.00 2.17
CA ARG A 176 -14.93 7.81 2.74
C ARG A 176 -14.58 6.54 2.00
N TRP A 177 -14.66 5.42 2.70
CA TRP A 177 -14.57 4.10 2.08
C TRP A 177 -15.86 3.76 1.33
N VAL A 178 -15.71 3.24 0.11
CA VAL A 178 -16.76 2.77 -0.77
C VAL A 178 -16.54 1.29 -1.02
N THR A 179 -17.54 0.46 -0.72
CA THR A 179 -17.51 -0.97 -1.04
C THR A 179 -18.18 -1.21 -2.38
N VAL A 180 -17.42 -1.75 -3.31
CA VAL A 180 -17.86 -2.16 -4.64
C VAL A 180 -18.07 -3.67 -4.64
N THR A 181 -19.24 -4.11 -5.10
CA THR A 181 -19.55 -5.54 -5.27
C THR A 181 -19.46 -5.89 -6.75
N VAL A 182 -18.75 -6.98 -7.07
CA VAL A 182 -18.58 -7.51 -8.41
C VAL A 182 -18.77 -9.02 -8.42
N ASP A 183 -19.09 -9.57 -9.58
CA ASP A 183 -18.97 -11.00 -9.83
C ASP A 183 -17.59 -11.36 -10.42
N ASP A 184 -17.32 -12.65 -10.60
CA ASP A 184 -16.07 -13.21 -11.14
C ASP A 184 -16.08 -13.50 -12.65
N LEU A 185 -16.95 -12.85 -13.42
CA LEU A 185 -16.84 -12.85 -14.89
C LEU A 185 -15.71 -11.92 -15.34
N ILE A 186 -14.77 -12.43 -16.12
CA ILE A 186 -13.59 -11.71 -16.59
C ILE A 186 -13.66 -11.55 -18.12
N PRO A 187 -13.40 -10.34 -18.66
CA PRO A 187 -13.31 -10.10 -20.10
C PRO A 187 -12.21 -10.94 -20.76
N CYS A 188 -12.57 -11.71 -21.79
CA CYS A 188 -11.69 -12.63 -22.50
C CYS A 188 -11.73 -12.39 -24.02
N TYR A 189 -10.64 -12.70 -24.72
CA TYR A 189 -10.63 -12.59 -26.18
C TYR A 189 -11.70 -13.51 -26.81
N LYS A 190 -12.35 -13.03 -27.87
CA LYS A 190 -13.41 -13.76 -28.57
C LYS A 190 -12.98 -15.17 -28.96
N GLY A 191 -13.83 -16.16 -28.68
CA GLY A 191 -13.58 -17.57 -28.95
C GLY A 191 -12.52 -18.20 -28.03
N THR A 192 -12.04 -17.49 -27.02
CA THR A 192 -11.05 -17.97 -26.06
C THR A 192 -11.53 -17.73 -24.63
N LYS A 193 -10.79 -18.27 -23.66
CA LYS A 193 -10.99 -17.99 -22.23
C LYS A 193 -9.76 -17.29 -21.62
N ASN A 194 -8.97 -16.64 -22.47
CA ASN A 194 -7.79 -15.87 -22.08
C ASN A 194 -8.22 -14.45 -21.70
N PRO A 195 -7.91 -13.96 -20.49
CA PRO A 195 -8.19 -12.60 -20.08
C PRO A 195 -7.58 -11.56 -21.04
N ILE A 196 -8.23 -10.40 -21.20
CA ILE A 196 -7.73 -9.30 -22.05
C ILE A 196 -6.88 -8.32 -21.24
N PHE A 197 -7.37 -7.97 -20.05
CA PHE A 197 -6.75 -7.00 -19.14
C PHE A 197 -5.80 -7.74 -18.20
N MET A 198 -5.79 -7.44 -16.91
CA MET A 198 -4.88 -8.09 -15.97
C MET A 198 -4.91 -9.62 -16.09
N GLN A 199 -3.73 -10.23 -16.15
CA GLN A 199 -3.56 -11.66 -16.30
C GLN A 199 -3.37 -12.32 -14.93
N PRO A 200 -3.91 -13.53 -14.71
CA PRO A 200 -3.63 -14.27 -13.50
C PRO A 200 -2.18 -14.76 -13.55
N HIS A 201 -1.50 -14.69 -12.41
CA HIS A 201 -0.21 -15.35 -12.23
C HIS A 201 -0.45 -16.72 -11.60
N ASN A 202 0.02 -17.78 -12.26
CA ASN A 202 -0.32 -19.16 -11.88
C ASN A 202 -1.84 -19.34 -11.75
N ASN A 203 -2.33 -19.77 -10.59
CA ASN A 203 -3.75 -20.03 -10.34
C ASN A 203 -4.41 -18.97 -9.45
N GLU A 204 -3.79 -17.79 -9.30
CA GLU A 204 -4.32 -16.70 -8.49
C GLU A 204 -5.11 -15.69 -9.32
N PHE A 205 -6.28 -15.28 -8.81
CA PHE A 205 -7.14 -14.32 -9.51
C PHE A 205 -7.52 -13.08 -8.69
N TRP A 206 -6.98 -12.89 -7.48
CA TRP A 206 -7.24 -11.66 -6.71
C TRP A 206 -6.97 -10.37 -7.49
N PRO A 207 -5.93 -10.25 -8.36
CA PRO A 207 -5.65 -9.01 -9.06
C PRO A 207 -6.77 -8.64 -10.03
N LEU A 208 -7.31 -9.64 -10.76
CA LEU A 208 -8.42 -9.49 -11.71
C LEU A 208 -9.69 -8.96 -11.04
N ILE A 209 -9.99 -9.44 -9.82
CA ILE A 209 -11.16 -8.99 -9.06
C ILE A 209 -10.99 -7.54 -8.61
N VAL A 210 -9.78 -7.14 -8.23
CA VAL A 210 -9.49 -5.76 -7.82
C VAL A 210 -9.55 -4.82 -9.02
N GLU A 211 -8.94 -5.18 -10.16
CA GLU A 211 -9.02 -4.42 -11.41
C GLU A 211 -10.48 -4.22 -11.84
N LYS A 212 -11.26 -5.29 -11.87
CA LYS A 212 -12.69 -5.22 -12.21
C LYS A 212 -13.47 -4.32 -11.25
N ALA A 213 -13.24 -4.44 -9.95
CA ALA A 213 -13.91 -3.59 -8.97
C ALA A 213 -13.48 -2.12 -9.08
N MET A 214 -12.22 -1.86 -9.47
CA MET A 214 -11.71 -0.52 -9.73
C MET A 214 -12.31 0.07 -11.00
N ALA A 215 -12.42 -0.71 -12.08
CA ALA A 215 -13.17 -0.32 -13.29
C ALA A 215 -14.62 0.05 -12.93
N LYS A 216 -15.25 -0.73 -12.05
CA LYS A 216 -16.57 -0.43 -11.52
C LYS A 216 -16.65 0.84 -10.68
N PHE A 217 -15.62 1.10 -9.88
CA PHE A 217 -15.51 2.33 -9.11
C PHE A 217 -15.33 3.56 -10.02
N MET A 218 -14.60 3.43 -11.13
CA MET A 218 -14.28 4.53 -12.06
C MET A 218 -15.32 4.77 -13.15
N GLY A 219 -16.17 3.79 -13.46
CA GLY A 219 -17.25 3.94 -14.44
C GLY A 219 -17.17 2.95 -15.62
N SER A 220 -16.00 2.42 -15.95
CA SER A 220 -15.79 1.38 -16.97
C SER A 220 -14.33 0.93 -16.99
N TYR A 221 -13.99 -0.14 -17.71
CA TYR A 221 -12.60 -0.51 -17.98
C TYR A 221 -11.87 0.57 -18.80
N ALA A 222 -12.51 1.15 -19.82
CA ALA A 222 -11.93 2.27 -20.58
C ALA A 222 -11.56 3.47 -19.70
N ALA A 223 -12.27 3.68 -18.59
CA ALA A 223 -11.95 4.76 -17.64
C ALA A 223 -10.66 4.51 -16.83
N LEU A 224 -10.12 3.29 -16.83
CA LEU A 224 -8.83 2.99 -16.19
C LEU A 224 -7.63 3.44 -17.05
N ASP A 225 -7.84 3.74 -18.33
CA ASP A 225 -6.78 4.17 -19.22
C ASP A 225 -6.25 5.57 -18.84
N GLY A 226 -4.94 5.67 -18.55
CA GLY A 226 -4.26 6.95 -18.32
C GLY A 226 -4.47 7.60 -16.95
N GLY A 227 -4.26 6.85 -15.86
CA GLY A 227 -4.31 7.36 -14.47
C GLY A 227 -2.96 7.69 -13.82
N PHE A 228 -3.01 8.05 -12.54
CA PHE A 228 -1.82 8.38 -11.74
C PHE A 228 -1.60 7.38 -10.61
N GLY A 229 -0.38 6.84 -10.48
CA GLY A 229 -0.04 5.88 -9.42
C GLY A 229 -0.24 6.44 -8.00
N THR A 230 -0.06 7.76 -7.80
CA THR A 230 -0.36 8.40 -6.50
C THR A 230 -1.83 8.30 -6.13
N TRP A 231 -2.72 8.40 -7.12
CA TRP A 231 -4.15 8.27 -6.91
C TRP A 231 -4.55 6.81 -6.68
N ALA A 232 -3.99 5.85 -7.42
CA ALA A 232 -4.17 4.42 -7.12
C ALA A 232 -3.81 4.12 -5.67
N THR A 233 -2.59 4.48 -5.24
CA THR A 233 -2.13 4.20 -3.89
C THR A 233 -3.05 4.84 -2.85
N HIS A 234 -3.52 6.07 -3.08
CA HIS A 234 -4.48 6.72 -2.20
C HIS A 234 -5.84 6.02 -2.16
N ALA A 235 -6.38 5.61 -3.31
CA ALA A 235 -7.65 4.89 -3.37
C ALA A 235 -7.57 3.51 -2.70
N LEU A 236 -6.43 2.83 -2.81
CA LEU A 236 -6.22 1.50 -2.24
C LEU A 236 -5.98 1.52 -0.72
N THR A 237 -5.28 2.54 -0.21
CA THR A 237 -4.88 2.64 1.20
C THR A 237 -5.75 3.60 2.02
N GLY A 238 -6.32 4.60 1.36
CA GLY A 238 -6.92 5.80 1.95
C GLY A 238 -5.92 6.77 2.56
N ASP A 239 -4.63 6.45 2.55
CA ASP A 239 -3.57 7.25 3.19
C ASP A 239 -3.16 8.42 2.32
N ASN A 240 -2.60 9.47 2.92
CA ASN A 240 -2.16 10.62 2.14
C ASN A 240 -0.96 10.23 1.27
N VAL A 241 -0.98 10.57 -0.01
CA VAL A 241 0.12 10.25 -0.93
C VAL A 241 0.63 11.54 -1.55
N PHE A 242 1.94 11.77 -1.44
CA PHE A 242 2.62 12.90 -2.07
C PHE A 242 3.70 12.40 -3.04
N LEU A 243 4.10 13.28 -3.96
CA LEU A 243 5.05 12.97 -5.02
C LEU A 243 6.30 13.84 -4.84
N LEU A 244 7.48 13.24 -4.86
CA LEU A 244 8.74 13.95 -4.97
C LEU A 244 9.18 13.90 -6.43
N LYS A 245 9.35 15.05 -7.08
CA LYS A 245 9.85 15.14 -8.46
C LYS A 245 11.23 15.75 -8.48
N LYS A 246 12.11 15.15 -9.26
CA LYS A 246 13.44 15.68 -9.54
C LYS A 246 13.33 16.90 -10.45
N ARG A 247 14.05 17.95 -10.10
CA ARG A 247 14.16 19.18 -10.86
C ARG A 247 15.22 19.05 -11.94
N MET A 248 14.91 19.57 -13.13
CA MET A 248 15.81 19.58 -14.28
C MET A 248 16.58 20.91 -14.40
N ASP A 249 16.06 21.98 -13.79
CA ASP A 249 16.60 23.35 -13.82
C ASP A 249 17.70 23.60 -12.77
N VAL A 250 17.56 23.02 -11.58
CA VAL A 250 18.54 23.12 -10.50
C VAL A 250 19.11 21.75 -10.19
N GLU A 251 20.42 21.63 -10.36
CA GLU A 251 21.17 20.37 -10.31
C GLU A 251 20.74 19.48 -9.13
N ARG A 252 20.16 18.32 -9.44
CA ARG A 252 19.93 17.19 -8.52
C ARG A 252 19.10 17.52 -7.26
N THR A 253 18.21 18.52 -7.33
CA THR A 253 17.24 18.82 -6.27
C THR A 253 15.88 18.17 -6.52
N TRP A 254 15.12 17.95 -5.45
CA TRP A 254 13.78 17.37 -5.49
C TRP A 254 12.76 18.37 -4.92
N ARG A 255 11.53 18.35 -5.45
CA ARG A 255 10.41 19.12 -4.91
C ARG A 255 9.25 18.21 -4.55
N ARG A 256 8.59 18.56 -3.45
CA ARG A 256 7.37 17.90 -3.01
C ARG A 256 6.18 18.46 -3.78
N HIS A 257 5.30 17.56 -4.21
CA HIS A 257 4.01 17.90 -4.74
C HIS A 257 2.92 17.15 -3.98
N ASN A 258 1.94 17.90 -3.48
CA ASN A 258 0.80 17.34 -2.78
C ASN A 258 -0.32 17.06 -3.77
N MET A 259 -0.96 15.90 -3.62
CA MET A 259 -2.13 15.55 -4.41
C MET A 259 -3.34 16.37 -3.97
N LYS A 260 -4.04 16.97 -4.92
CA LYS A 260 -5.27 17.74 -4.70
C LYS A 260 -6.37 17.21 -5.60
N PHE A 261 -7.57 17.10 -5.03
CA PHE A 261 -8.78 16.67 -5.73
C PHE A 261 -9.55 17.90 -6.20
N ILE A 262 -9.36 18.35 -7.44
CA ILE A 262 -10.11 19.47 -8.03
C ILE A 262 -10.23 19.28 -9.54
N GLY A 263 -11.46 19.35 -10.08
CA GLY A 263 -11.64 19.75 -11.47
C GLY A 263 -11.29 21.23 -11.57
N LYS A 264 -10.23 21.58 -12.33
CA LYS A 264 -9.67 22.94 -12.40
C LYS A 264 -10.77 24.02 -12.42
N PRO A 265 -10.61 25.16 -11.71
CA PRO A 265 -11.52 26.29 -11.88
C PRO A 265 -11.59 26.68 -13.37
N GLY A 266 -12.78 26.56 -13.96
CA GLY A 266 -13.02 26.90 -15.37
C GLY A 266 -13.01 25.75 -16.38
N ASP A 267 -12.76 24.50 -15.98
CA ASP A 267 -12.79 23.36 -16.91
C ASP A 267 -14.16 22.67 -16.86
N GLY A 268 -15.05 23.11 -17.76
CA GLY A 268 -16.41 22.62 -17.91
C GLY A 268 -16.43 21.12 -18.20
N GLY A 269 -16.71 20.32 -17.16
CA GLY A 269 -17.23 18.97 -17.29
C GLY A 269 -16.24 17.91 -17.78
N LYS A 270 -15.21 17.60 -16.98
CA LYS A 270 -14.61 16.24 -16.98
C LYS A 270 -14.38 15.79 -15.53
N LYS A 271 -14.93 14.62 -15.20
CA LYS A 271 -14.97 14.02 -13.86
C LYS A 271 -13.56 13.79 -13.31
N ASP A 272 -13.40 14.09 -12.01
CA ASP A 272 -12.40 13.59 -11.06
C ASP A 272 -10.94 13.48 -11.53
N ARG A 273 -10.35 14.61 -11.94
CA ARG A 273 -8.89 14.71 -12.10
C ARG A 273 -8.24 15.13 -10.79
N ILE A 274 -7.20 14.42 -10.39
CA ILE A 274 -6.24 14.92 -9.41
C ILE A 274 -5.23 15.83 -10.11
N TYR A 275 -4.65 16.76 -9.37
CA TYR A 275 -3.43 17.45 -9.79
C TYR A 275 -2.43 17.47 -8.65
N HIS A 276 -1.17 17.67 -9.00
CA HIS A 276 -0.05 17.76 -8.07
C HIS A 276 0.31 19.22 -7.88
N GLU A 277 -0.05 19.78 -6.73
CA GLU A 277 0.33 21.13 -6.32
C GLU A 277 1.77 21.11 -5.81
N GLU A 278 2.65 21.88 -6.44
CA GLU A 278 4.03 22.00 -6.01
C GLU A 278 4.14 22.79 -4.69
N VAL A 279 4.95 22.29 -3.78
CA VAL A 279 5.33 22.97 -2.55
C VAL A 279 6.72 23.57 -2.76
N GLU A 280 6.89 24.82 -2.35
CA GLU A 280 8.17 25.54 -2.44
C GLU A 280 9.17 25.04 -1.37
N GLU A 281 9.56 23.77 -1.51
CA GLU A 281 10.55 23.11 -0.67
C GLU A 281 11.62 22.47 -1.57
N ASN A 282 12.86 22.94 -1.44
CA ASN A 282 14.00 22.32 -2.13
C ASN A 282 14.60 21.22 -1.25
N ILE A 283 14.52 19.98 -1.72
CA ILE A 283 15.03 18.80 -1.03
C ILE A 283 16.33 18.37 -1.72
N VAL A 284 17.45 18.54 -1.02
CA VAL A 284 18.76 18.07 -1.46
C VAL A 284 18.91 16.57 -1.23
N ARG A 285 19.88 15.94 -1.90
CA ARG A 285 20.11 14.49 -1.88
C ARG A 285 20.17 13.88 -0.47
N ASP A 286 20.92 14.48 0.45
CA ASP A 286 21.07 13.94 1.81
C ASP A 286 19.77 14.01 2.60
N LYS A 287 19.00 15.10 2.42
CA LYS A 287 17.67 15.25 3.01
C LYS A 287 16.70 14.24 2.41
N LEU A 288 16.76 13.97 1.10
CA LEU A 288 15.94 12.94 0.47
C LEU A 288 16.23 11.56 1.06
N PHE A 289 17.50 11.19 1.20
CA PHE A 289 17.87 9.90 1.80
C PHE A 289 17.28 9.73 3.21
N ASN A 290 17.36 10.78 4.04
CA ASN A 290 16.81 10.76 5.40
C ASN A 290 15.29 10.63 5.41
N ILE A 291 14.60 11.36 4.51
CA ILE A 291 13.14 11.25 4.34
C ILE A 291 12.77 9.81 3.98
N LEU A 292 13.41 9.22 2.98
CA LEU A 292 13.10 7.85 2.55
C LEU A 292 13.44 6.81 3.61
N THR A 293 14.54 6.99 4.35
CA THR A 293 14.89 6.14 5.49
C THR A 293 13.83 6.20 6.59
N GLN A 294 13.29 7.39 6.88
CA GLN A 294 12.20 7.56 7.84
C GLN A 294 10.94 6.83 7.39
N TYR A 295 10.55 6.94 6.11
CA TYR A 295 9.38 6.25 5.58
C TYR A 295 9.57 4.72 5.48
N ASP A 296 10.76 4.21 5.12
CA ASP A 296 11.06 2.77 5.22
C ASP A 296 10.97 2.28 6.67
N SER A 297 11.46 3.08 7.63
CA SER A 297 11.42 2.71 9.05
C SER A 297 10.00 2.49 9.58
N ILE A 298 9.00 3.20 9.04
CA ILE A 298 7.58 3.02 9.40
C ILE A 298 6.83 2.08 8.45
N LYS A 299 7.52 1.42 7.51
CA LYS A 299 6.92 0.54 6.50
C LYS A 299 5.83 1.24 5.69
N SER A 300 6.12 2.48 5.33
CA SER A 300 5.34 3.22 4.34
C SER A 300 5.56 2.67 2.95
N LEU A 301 4.51 2.71 2.14
CA LEU A 301 4.62 2.35 0.73
C LEU A 301 5.36 3.47 -0.02
N ILE A 302 6.43 3.12 -0.70
CA ILE A 302 7.21 4.04 -1.52
C ILE A 302 7.33 3.42 -2.91
N ALA A 303 6.83 4.11 -3.92
CA ALA A 303 6.94 3.71 -5.32
C ALA A 303 7.80 4.73 -6.07
N VAL A 304 8.65 4.27 -6.98
CA VAL A 304 9.59 5.11 -7.74
C VAL A 304 9.43 4.86 -9.22
N SER A 305 9.65 5.88 -10.04
CA SER A 305 9.61 5.73 -11.50
C SER A 305 10.64 6.60 -12.19
N ARG A 306 11.05 6.12 -13.36
CA ARG A 306 11.85 6.85 -14.34
C ARG A 306 10.90 7.32 -15.44
N MET A 307 10.31 8.50 -15.27
CA MET A 307 9.40 9.06 -16.27
C MET A 307 10.17 9.63 -17.45
N THR A 308 9.76 9.28 -18.67
CA THR A 308 10.30 9.83 -19.92
C THR A 308 9.16 10.39 -20.78
N LYS A 309 9.49 11.15 -21.82
CA LYS A 309 8.49 11.70 -22.75
C LYS A 309 7.86 10.65 -23.66
N ASN A 310 8.54 9.51 -23.87
CA ASN A 310 8.19 8.52 -24.89
C ASN A 310 7.45 7.31 -24.30
N GLY A 311 6.81 7.45 -23.13
CA GLY A 311 6.08 6.37 -22.48
C GLY A 311 6.99 5.27 -21.95
N GLU A 312 6.46 4.04 -21.94
CA GLU A 312 7.16 2.87 -21.41
C GLU A 312 8.26 2.39 -22.36
N SER A 313 9.47 2.17 -21.84
CA SER A 313 10.59 1.66 -22.64
C SER A 313 11.61 0.91 -21.79
N LYS A 314 12.09 -0.23 -22.30
CA LYS A 314 13.10 -1.06 -21.64
C LYS A 314 14.48 -0.60 -22.06
N ASP A 315 15.33 -0.28 -21.09
CA ASP A 315 16.71 0.10 -21.31
C ASP A 315 17.60 -1.13 -21.07
N GLU A 316 17.96 -1.81 -22.16
CA GLU A 316 18.77 -3.04 -22.10
C GLU A 316 20.17 -2.82 -21.51
N THR A 317 20.68 -1.58 -21.54
CA THR A 317 22.02 -1.25 -21.04
C THR A 317 22.05 -1.17 -19.53
N THR A 318 21.05 -0.50 -18.94
CA THR A 318 20.95 -0.34 -17.48
C THR A 318 20.13 -1.44 -16.83
N GLY A 319 19.28 -2.12 -17.61
CA GLY A 319 18.29 -3.08 -17.12
C GLY A 319 17.05 -2.42 -16.49
N LEU A 320 16.91 -1.10 -16.58
CA LEU A 320 15.77 -0.37 -16.02
C LEU A 320 14.67 -0.15 -17.05
N VAL A 321 13.43 -0.03 -16.57
CA VAL A 321 12.26 0.26 -17.39
C VAL A 321 11.79 1.69 -17.12
N SER A 322 11.76 2.52 -18.15
CA SER A 322 11.18 3.85 -18.11
C SER A 322 9.68 3.78 -18.24
N GLY A 323 8.94 4.74 -17.65
CA GLY A 323 7.47 4.74 -17.66
C GLY A 323 6.82 3.69 -16.75
N HIS A 324 7.64 2.94 -16.01
CA HIS A 324 7.23 1.88 -15.10
C HIS A 324 7.49 2.26 -13.62
N LEU A 325 6.75 1.66 -12.70
CA LEU A 325 6.82 1.91 -11.26
C LEU A 325 7.51 0.73 -10.54
N PHE A 326 8.54 1.03 -9.77
CA PHE A 326 9.26 0.08 -8.92
C PHE A 326 8.90 0.33 -7.45
N SER A 327 8.89 -0.72 -6.64
CA SER A 327 8.69 -0.61 -5.19
C SER A 327 10.01 -0.40 -4.48
N VAL A 328 10.08 0.51 -3.50
CA VAL A 328 11.24 0.60 -2.60
C VAL A 328 11.00 -0.34 -1.44
N ILE A 329 11.88 -1.33 -1.29
CA ILE A 329 11.81 -2.38 -0.27
C ILE A 329 12.58 -1.97 0.99
N SER A 330 13.74 -1.33 0.81
CA SER A 330 14.51 -0.81 1.93
C SER A 330 15.47 0.32 1.54
N VAL A 331 15.75 1.21 2.48
CA VAL A 331 16.70 2.32 2.35
C VAL A 331 17.60 2.33 3.57
N ARG A 332 18.90 2.06 3.39
CA ARG A 332 19.83 1.85 4.51
C ARG A 332 21.25 2.30 4.20
N TRP A 333 22.00 2.55 5.26
CA TRP A 333 23.46 2.62 5.18
C TRP A 333 24.06 1.22 5.25
N ALA A 334 25.23 1.02 4.64
CA ALA A 334 26.05 -0.17 4.86
C ALA A 334 27.55 0.12 4.76
N GLY A 335 28.37 -0.73 5.38
CA GLY A 335 29.82 -0.60 5.41
C GLY A 335 30.30 0.47 6.40
N ARG A 336 29.50 0.76 7.43
CA ARG A 336 29.86 1.71 8.49
C ARG A 336 30.74 1.04 9.54
N SER A 337 31.78 1.74 9.99
CA SER A 337 32.58 1.32 11.15
C SER A 337 32.41 2.35 12.25
N TRP A 338 31.85 1.95 13.40
CA TRP A 338 31.56 2.85 14.53
C TRP A 338 30.74 4.10 14.14
N GLY A 339 29.82 3.95 13.19
CA GLY A 339 28.99 5.05 12.67
C GLY A 339 29.71 6.01 11.70
N VAL A 340 30.99 5.75 11.39
CA VAL A 340 31.81 6.54 10.47
C VAL A 340 31.94 5.82 9.12
N GLY A 341 31.87 6.58 8.04
CA GLY A 341 31.99 6.07 6.67
C GLY A 341 30.73 5.37 6.16
N GLY A 342 30.92 4.39 5.28
CA GLY A 342 29.86 3.62 4.65
C GLY A 342 29.24 4.28 3.42
N LYS A 343 28.41 3.49 2.73
CA LYS A 343 27.67 3.85 1.52
C LYS A 343 26.17 3.82 1.80
N ARG A 344 25.42 4.56 0.97
CA ARG A 344 23.96 4.63 1.02
C ARG A 344 23.39 3.70 -0.02
N PHE A 345 22.46 2.85 0.39
CA PHE A 345 21.87 1.84 -0.47
C PHE A 345 20.35 1.96 -0.48
N ILE A 346 19.78 1.61 -1.62
CA ILE A 346 18.35 1.46 -1.82
C ILE A 346 18.08 0.12 -2.50
N LYS A 347 17.12 -0.62 -1.95
CA LYS A 347 16.62 -1.89 -2.49
C LYS A 347 15.32 -1.62 -3.20
N LEU A 348 15.26 -1.99 -4.47
CA LEU A 348 14.09 -1.82 -5.32
C LEU A 348 13.55 -3.18 -5.75
N ARG A 349 12.25 -3.24 -6.08
CA ARG A 349 11.65 -4.37 -6.78
C ARG A 349 10.97 -3.90 -8.06
N ASN A 350 11.25 -4.59 -9.15
CA ASN A 350 10.46 -4.58 -10.36
C ASN A 350 9.28 -5.58 -10.22
N PRO A 351 8.01 -5.11 -10.25
CA PRO A 351 6.82 -5.96 -10.24
C PRO A 351 6.82 -7.12 -11.25
N TRP A 352 7.47 -6.95 -12.40
CA TRP A 352 7.49 -7.96 -13.46
C TRP A 352 8.49 -9.10 -13.23
N SER A 353 9.22 -9.08 -12.11
CA SER A 353 10.22 -10.10 -11.73
C SER A 353 11.29 -10.38 -12.81
N THR A 354 11.44 -9.47 -13.76
CA THR A 354 12.37 -9.53 -14.90
C THR A 354 12.85 -8.11 -15.18
N PHE A 355 13.95 -7.95 -15.93
CA PHE A 355 14.57 -6.65 -16.20
C PHE A 355 15.01 -5.95 -14.90
N GLU A 356 16.07 -6.48 -14.31
CA GLU A 356 16.74 -5.96 -13.12
C GLU A 356 17.93 -5.08 -13.49
N TRP A 357 18.35 -4.24 -12.54
CA TRP A 357 19.53 -3.40 -12.64
C TRP A 357 20.78 -4.21 -13.05
N LYS A 358 21.54 -3.71 -14.02
CA LYS A 358 22.78 -4.34 -14.54
C LYS A 358 24.06 -3.60 -14.13
N GLY A 359 23.95 -2.54 -13.33
CA GLY A 359 25.09 -1.73 -12.91
C GLY A 359 25.76 -2.21 -11.62
N ALA A 360 26.46 -1.31 -10.92
CA ALA A 360 27.12 -1.64 -9.66
C ALA A 360 26.10 -2.11 -8.60
N TRP A 361 26.45 -3.15 -7.85
CA TRP A 361 25.58 -3.79 -6.85
C TRP A 361 24.33 -4.50 -7.40
N ALA A 362 24.27 -4.69 -8.72
CA ALA A 362 23.33 -5.63 -9.34
C ALA A 362 23.54 -7.06 -8.84
N ASP A 363 22.56 -7.92 -9.10
CA ASP A 363 22.66 -9.33 -8.78
C ASP A 363 23.82 -9.98 -9.53
N GLY A 364 24.65 -10.76 -8.82
CA GLY A 364 25.88 -11.36 -9.36
C GLY A 364 27.00 -10.36 -9.69
N SER A 365 26.88 -9.09 -9.29
CA SER A 365 27.91 -8.07 -9.54
C SER A 365 29.18 -8.30 -8.71
N LYS A 366 30.33 -7.86 -9.26
CA LYS A 366 31.66 -8.05 -8.66
C LYS A 366 31.83 -7.25 -7.36
N GLU A 367 30.99 -6.25 -7.14
CA GLU A 367 30.95 -5.40 -5.96
C GLU A 367 30.65 -6.21 -4.70
N TRP A 368 29.77 -7.22 -4.80
CA TRP A 368 29.42 -8.10 -3.69
C TRP A 368 30.61 -8.94 -3.22
N ASP A 369 31.36 -9.51 -4.16
CA ASP A 369 32.56 -10.30 -3.88
C ASP A 369 33.67 -9.46 -3.24
N LYS A 370 33.82 -8.20 -3.67
CA LYS A 370 34.78 -7.25 -3.12
C LYS A 370 34.43 -6.77 -1.72
N HIS A 371 33.13 -6.76 -1.37
CA HIS A 371 32.63 -6.18 -0.13
C HIS A 371 31.69 -7.14 0.64
N PRO A 372 32.18 -8.31 1.10
CA PRO A 372 31.35 -9.32 1.75
C PRO A 372 30.71 -8.84 3.07
N ALA A 373 31.33 -7.89 3.75
CA ALA A 373 30.75 -7.27 4.96
C ALA A 373 29.48 -6.47 4.63
N ILE A 374 29.48 -5.73 3.52
CA ILE A 374 28.31 -4.98 3.03
C ILE A 374 27.21 -5.94 2.58
N ALA A 375 27.57 -7.01 1.85
CA ALA A 375 26.63 -8.05 1.44
C ALA A 375 25.90 -8.66 2.65
N LYS A 376 26.63 -8.95 3.73
CA LYS A 376 26.06 -9.49 4.97
C LYS A 376 25.16 -8.49 5.69
N GLU A 377 25.57 -7.23 5.80
CA GLU A 377 24.79 -6.16 6.46
C GLU A 377 23.47 -5.87 5.73
N LEU A 378 23.51 -5.89 4.39
CA LEU A 378 22.34 -5.70 3.53
C LEU A 378 21.49 -6.97 3.38
N ALA A 379 21.90 -8.10 3.97
CA ALA A 379 21.29 -9.41 3.77
C ALA A 379 21.06 -9.70 2.27
N TYR A 380 22.11 -9.48 1.47
CA TYR A 380 22.10 -9.72 0.03
C TYR A 380 21.85 -11.20 -0.26
N VAL A 381 20.95 -11.46 -1.19
CA VAL A 381 20.64 -12.78 -1.76
C VAL A 381 20.78 -12.63 -3.26
N ASN A 382 21.47 -13.57 -3.90
CA ASN A 382 21.62 -13.57 -5.35
C ASN A 382 20.46 -14.36 -5.96
N ASP A 383 19.42 -13.68 -6.42
CA ASP A 383 18.23 -14.30 -7.04
C ASP A 383 17.74 -13.48 -8.24
N HIS A 384 18.28 -13.82 -9.42
CA HIS A 384 18.03 -13.14 -10.69
C HIS A 384 16.57 -13.20 -11.21
N HIS A 385 15.63 -13.75 -10.45
CA HIS A 385 14.24 -13.97 -10.88
C HIS A 385 13.19 -13.43 -9.91
N ASP A 386 13.59 -12.69 -8.87
CA ASP A 386 12.65 -12.11 -7.92
C ASP A 386 12.31 -10.63 -8.22
N GLY A 387 12.99 -10.03 -9.20
CA GLY A 387 12.85 -8.64 -9.61
C GLY A 387 13.51 -7.66 -8.64
N VAL A 388 14.25 -8.14 -7.66
CA VAL A 388 14.76 -7.35 -6.54
C VAL A 388 16.23 -7.08 -6.71
N PHE A 389 16.64 -5.83 -6.59
CA PHE A 389 18.04 -5.46 -6.72
C PHE A 389 18.41 -4.33 -5.77
N TRP A 390 19.70 -4.27 -5.45
CA TRP A 390 20.29 -3.14 -4.75
C TRP A 390 20.98 -2.20 -5.73
N MET A 391 21.03 -0.92 -5.37
CA MET A 391 21.88 0.07 -6.01
C MET A 391 22.36 1.11 -5.00
N GLU A 392 23.45 1.79 -5.33
CA GLU A 392 23.91 2.93 -4.55
C GLU A 392 22.91 4.08 -4.71
N PHE A 393 22.67 4.81 -3.61
CA PHE A 393 21.66 5.88 -3.62
C PHE A 393 22.00 7.03 -4.58
N ASP A 394 23.29 7.21 -4.89
CA ASP A 394 23.74 8.18 -5.87
C ASP A 394 23.29 7.79 -7.30
N ASP A 395 23.39 6.51 -7.66
CA ASP A 395 22.86 5.98 -8.93
C ASP A 395 21.33 6.12 -8.97
N PHE A 396 20.65 5.81 -7.87
CA PHE A 396 19.21 6.02 -7.77
C PHE A 396 18.80 7.47 -8.08
N CYS A 397 19.52 8.44 -7.51
CA CYS A 397 19.26 9.86 -7.77
C CYS A 397 19.60 10.28 -9.20
N GLU A 398 20.39 9.51 -9.93
CA GLU A 398 20.71 9.75 -11.33
C GLU A 398 19.61 9.25 -12.25
N TYR A 399 19.21 7.98 -12.11
CA TYR A 399 18.30 7.30 -13.03
C TYR A 399 16.82 7.55 -12.74
N PHE A 400 16.41 7.73 -11.48
CA PHE A 400 15.01 7.95 -11.11
C PHE A 400 14.68 9.44 -10.98
N ASN A 401 13.43 9.80 -11.28
CA ASN A 401 13.01 11.22 -11.27
C ASN A 401 11.65 11.47 -10.62
N GLN A 402 10.90 10.43 -10.23
CA GLN A 402 9.66 10.57 -9.49
C GLN A 402 9.55 9.53 -8.38
N ILE A 403 9.10 9.95 -7.20
CA ILE A 403 8.93 9.10 -6.01
C ILE A 403 7.57 9.39 -5.38
N ALA A 404 6.65 8.44 -5.42
CA ALA A 404 5.38 8.49 -4.71
C ALA A 404 5.56 7.91 -3.30
N VAL A 405 5.26 8.70 -2.27
CA VAL A 405 5.35 8.28 -0.86
C VAL A 405 3.96 8.26 -0.25
N CYS A 406 3.58 7.10 0.27
CA CYS A 406 2.36 6.91 1.06
C CYS A 406 2.64 7.24 2.52
N ASP A 407 2.08 8.34 2.99
CA ASP A 407 2.25 8.84 4.34
C ASP A 407 1.32 8.11 5.31
N ARG A 408 1.88 7.09 5.97
CA ARG A 408 1.19 6.26 6.95
C ARG A 408 1.29 6.80 8.38
N THR A 409 1.93 7.95 8.58
CA THR A 409 2.15 8.53 9.92
C THR A 409 0.86 8.90 10.65
N THR A 410 -0.25 9.00 9.93
CA THR A 410 -1.54 9.50 10.44
C THR A 410 -2.57 8.41 10.73
N LYS A 411 -2.33 7.13 10.41
CA LYS A 411 -3.35 6.08 10.51
C LYS A 411 -2.93 4.85 11.31
N ARG A 412 -3.89 4.33 12.09
CA ARG A 412 -3.78 3.05 12.80
C ARG A 412 -4.24 1.92 11.88
N ASP A 413 -3.37 0.94 11.62
CA ASP A 413 -3.61 -0.23 10.76
C ASP A 413 -4.63 -1.25 11.26
N PHE A 414 -5.30 -0.96 12.37
CA PHE A 414 -6.25 -1.86 12.97
C PHE A 414 -7.65 -1.56 12.46
N SER A 415 -8.25 -2.54 11.81
CA SER A 415 -9.63 -2.48 11.35
C SER A 415 -10.37 -3.74 11.76
N LEU A 416 -11.58 -3.58 12.28
CA LEU A 416 -12.52 -4.68 12.48
C LEU A 416 -12.74 -5.43 11.16
N ARG A 417 -12.27 -6.68 11.08
CA ARG A 417 -12.58 -7.60 9.99
C ARG A 417 -13.83 -8.38 10.40
N TYR A 418 -14.91 -8.22 9.66
CA TYR A 418 -16.14 -8.98 9.91
C TYR A 418 -16.80 -9.40 8.61
N ASP A 419 -17.50 -10.52 8.66
CA ASP A 419 -18.28 -10.99 7.52
C ASP A 419 -19.47 -10.05 7.28
N HIS A 420 -19.44 -9.36 6.15
CA HIS A 420 -20.48 -8.44 5.75
C HIS A 420 -21.72 -9.15 5.17
N ASP A 421 -21.66 -10.45 4.85
CA ASP A 421 -22.83 -11.24 4.45
C ASP A 421 -23.66 -11.68 5.66
N ASN A 422 -23.03 -11.93 6.81
CA ASN A 422 -23.71 -12.09 8.08
C ASN A 422 -24.01 -10.74 8.74
N LYS A 423 -25.04 -10.05 8.24
CA LYS A 423 -25.40 -8.67 8.65
C LYS A 423 -25.64 -8.50 10.16
N TYR A 424 -26.12 -9.53 10.87
CA TYR A 424 -26.52 -9.43 12.28
C TYR A 424 -25.47 -9.94 13.25
N CYS A 425 -24.79 -11.05 12.94
CA CYS A 425 -23.78 -11.62 13.84
C CYS A 425 -22.35 -11.31 13.37
N GLY A 426 -22.15 -10.86 12.13
CA GLY A 426 -20.85 -10.55 11.55
C GLY A 426 -20.05 -9.56 12.40
N PRO A 427 -20.55 -8.33 12.69
CA PRO A 427 -19.81 -7.35 13.48
C PRO A 427 -19.40 -7.87 14.87
N LEU A 428 -20.31 -8.56 15.58
CA LEU A 428 -20.02 -9.19 16.86
C LEU A 428 -18.93 -10.26 16.73
N MET A 429 -19.06 -11.17 15.76
CA MET A 429 -18.08 -12.24 15.51
C MET A 429 -16.71 -11.68 15.13
N GLY A 430 -16.67 -10.64 14.29
CA GLY A 430 -15.43 -9.95 13.94
C GLY A 430 -14.79 -9.25 15.13
N CYS A 431 -15.60 -8.72 16.06
CA CYS A 431 -15.09 -8.06 17.27
C CYS A 431 -14.52 -9.09 18.24
N VAL A 432 -15.25 -10.18 18.49
CA VAL A 432 -14.80 -11.27 19.37
C VAL A 432 -13.56 -11.93 18.81
N SER A 433 -13.56 -12.27 17.51
CA SER A 433 -12.38 -12.83 16.83
C SER A 433 -11.21 -11.86 16.80
N GLY A 434 -11.45 -10.59 16.48
CA GLY A 434 -10.43 -9.54 16.46
C GLY A 434 -9.78 -9.31 17.82
N CYS A 435 -10.58 -9.17 18.88
CA CYS A 435 -10.11 -9.11 20.26
C CYS A 435 -9.37 -10.40 20.65
N ALA A 436 -9.90 -11.57 20.33
CA ALA A 436 -9.22 -12.84 20.62
C ALA A 436 -7.86 -12.94 19.91
N CYS A 437 -7.74 -12.55 18.64
CA CYS A 437 -6.46 -12.51 17.94
C CYS A 437 -5.50 -11.47 18.53
N PHE A 438 -6.01 -10.29 18.91
CA PHE A 438 -5.22 -9.21 19.48
C PHE A 438 -4.67 -9.57 20.86
N TRP A 439 -5.52 -10.10 21.74
CA TRP A 439 -5.16 -10.46 23.11
C TRP A 439 -4.57 -11.87 23.23
N CYS A 440 -5.34 -12.87 22.80
CA CYS A 440 -5.00 -14.29 22.97
C CYS A 440 -4.09 -14.81 21.86
N GLY A 441 -4.24 -14.30 20.63
CA GLY A 441 -3.36 -14.63 19.50
C GLY A 441 -2.04 -13.86 19.50
N CYS A 442 -1.72 -13.19 20.61
CA CYS A 442 -0.51 -12.40 20.83
C CYS A 442 -0.25 -11.29 19.80
N GLN A 443 -1.19 -10.92 18.92
CA GLN A 443 -0.93 -9.88 17.90
C GLN A 443 -0.76 -8.48 18.52
N GLY A 444 -1.49 -8.18 19.60
CA GLY A 444 -1.37 -6.94 20.37
C GLY A 444 -0.04 -6.85 21.10
N PRO A 445 0.30 -7.82 21.98
CA PRO A 445 1.61 -7.91 22.62
C PRO A 445 2.76 -7.94 21.61
N TYR A 446 2.65 -8.72 20.53
CA TYR A 446 3.65 -8.73 19.46
C TYR A 446 3.81 -7.35 18.85
N LYS A 447 2.74 -6.59 18.59
CA LYS A 447 2.89 -5.24 18.03
C LYS A 447 3.37 -4.20 19.05
N LEU A 448 3.10 -4.39 20.34
CA LEU A 448 3.55 -3.48 21.39
C LEU A 448 5.04 -3.71 21.77
N TYR A 449 5.49 -4.96 21.76
CA TYR A 449 6.82 -5.37 22.21
C TYR A 449 7.76 -5.82 21.09
N CYS A 450 7.22 -6.22 19.94
CA CYS A 450 7.96 -6.67 18.75
C CYS A 450 7.57 -5.89 17.47
N GLY A 451 6.60 -4.99 17.54
CA GLY A 451 6.36 -3.98 16.51
C GLY A 451 7.50 -2.99 16.63
N HIS A 452 8.40 -3.04 15.65
CA HIS A 452 9.77 -2.51 15.70
C HIS A 452 10.69 -3.29 16.64
N GLN A 453 11.30 -4.36 16.12
CA GLN A 453 12.62 -4.75 16.60
C GLN A 453 13.63 -3.70 16.13
N SER A 454 14.10 -2.87 17.07
CA SER A 454 15.46 -2.34 17.00
C SER A 454 16.41 -3.53 16.89
N THR A 455 17.21 -3.59 15.82
CA THR A 455 18.24 -4.61 15.67
C THR A 455 19.24 -4.53 16.83
N THR A 456 19.89 -5.65 17.09
CA THR A 456 20.79 -5.92 18.22
C THR A 456 21.95 -4.90 18.41
N GLU A 457 22.17 -4.01 17.44
CA GLU A 457 23.16 -2.93 17.45
C GLU A 457 22.83 -1.77 18.40
N THR A 458 21.56 -1.56 18.78
CA THR A 458 21.22 -0.52 19.78
C THR A 458 21.47 -0.97 21.22
N ARG A 459 21.75 -2.25 21.47
CA ARG A 459 22.07 -2.76 22.82
C ARG A 459 23.53 -2.60 23.23
N GLN A 460 24.42 -2.17 22.34
CA GLN A 460 25.84 -1.99 22.65
C GLN A 460 26.28 -0.52 22.82
N ALA A 461 25.35 0.44 22.76
CA ALA A 461 25.63 1.85 23.01
C ALA A 461 25.14 2.33 24.39
N THR A 462 25.54 1.66 25.46
CA THR A 462 25.48 2.20 26.84
C THR A 462 26.80 1.96 27.56
N LYS A 463 27.85 2.59 27.05
CA LYS A 463 29.01 3.00 27.87
C LYS A 463 29.33 4.44 27.55
N CYS A 464 28.79 5.35 28.37
CA CYS A 464 29.53 6.42 29.05
C CYS A 464 28.56 7.49 29.56
N CYS A 465 28.27 7.45 30.86
CA CYS A 465 28.46 8.60 31.74
C CYS A 465 28.51 8.07 33.17
N GLY A 466 29.61 8.33 33.85
CA GLY A 466 29.90 7.77 35.16
C GLY A 466 29.05 8.40 36.26
N THR A 467 28.71 7.58 37.24
CA THR A 467 28.55 8.02 38.63
C THR A 467 29.32 7.05 39.51
N MET A 468 30.23 7.64 40.28
CA MET A 468 30.97 7.00 41.36
C MET A 468 30.00 6.27 42.28
N LYS A 469 30.31 5.02 42.62
CA LYS A 469 29.81 4.44 43.86
C LYS A 469 30.62 5.05 44.99
N VAL A 470 30.04 6.04 45.67
CA VAL A 470 30.34 6.27 47.08
C VAL A 470 29.66 5.14 47.82
N ALA A 471 30.43 4.17 48.28
CA ALA A 471 30.06 3.33 49.40
C ALA A 471 30.86 3.85 50.59
N ASN A 472 30.18 4.60 51.46
CA ASN A 472 30.57 4.66 52.86
C ASN A 472 30.09 3.35 53.49
N ASP A 473 31.03 2.59 54.05
CA ASP A 473 31.03 2.05 55.41
C ASP A 473 31.81 0.72 55.48
N ALA A 474 32.82 0.75 56.37
CA ALA A 474 33.77 -0.30 56.81
C ALA A 474 34.91 -0.69 55.86
#